data_AF-A0A937VHN1-F1
#
_entry.id   AF-A0A937VHN1-F1
#
_cell.length_a   1.000
_cell.length_b   1.000
_cell.length_c   1.000
_cell.angle_alpha   90.00
_cell.angle_beta   90.00
_cell.angle_gamma   90.00
#
_symmetry.space_group_name_H-M   'P 1'
#
loop_
_entity.id
_entity.type
_entity.pdbx_description
1 polymer ?
#
loop_
_entity_poly.entity_id
_entity_poly.type
_entity_poly.pdbx_seq_one_letter_code
_entity_poly.pdbx_strand_id
1 'polypeptide(L)' 'GRLTVVLDDEEQSLETGDSLTFVGLHRHEMKNLTDEQVDALIVMTPAPM' A
#
# COMPACT_ATOMS: atom_id res chain seq x y z
N GLY A 1 5.53 12.52 2.35
CA GLY A 1 4.57 11.75 3.17
C GLY A 1 5.05 10.31 3.29
N ARG A 2 4.73 9.63 4.40
CA ARG A 2 5.11 8.23 4.64
C ARG A 2 3.86 7.38 4.85
N LEU A 3 3.72 6.30 4.08
CA LEU A 3 2.59 5.39 4.15
C LEU A 3 3.05 4.02 4.65
N THR A 4 2.34 3.42 5.61
CA THR A 4 2.56 2.04 6.01
C THR A 4 1.52 1.15 5.32
N VAL A 5 1.97 0.13 4.60
CA VAL A 5 1.11 -0.88 3.96
C VAL A 5 1.32 -2.21 4.68
N VAL A 6 0.23 -2.82 5.15
CA VAL A 6 0.25 -4.15 5.74
C VAL A 6 -0.26 -5.14 4.70
N LEU A 7 0.55 -6.13 4.34
CA LEU A 7 0.23 -7.21 3.40
C LEU A 7 0.31 -8.56 4.12
N ASP A 8 -0.82 -9.25 4.29
CA ASP A 8 -0.88 -10.55 5.00
C ASP A 8 -0.07 -10.57 6.32
N ASP A 9 -0.27 -9.54 7.15
CA ASP A 9 0.40 -9.32 8.44
C ASP A 9 1.88 -8.86 8.37
N GLU A 10 2.44 -8.66 7.18
CA GLU A 10 3.76 -8.03 6.98
C GLU A 10 3.64 -6.52 6.73
N GLU A 11 4.35 -5.72 7.52
CA GLU A 11 4.36 -4.26 7.36
C GLU A 11 5.49 -3.77 6.43
N GLN A 12 5.14 -2.91 5.48
CA GLN A 12 6.07 -2.19 4.62
C GLN A 12 5.87 -0.69 4.76
N SER A 13 6.95 0.07 4.84
CA SER A 13 6.91 1.53 4.85
C SER A 13 7.30 2.06 3.47
N LEU A 14 6.45 2.92 2.90
CA LEU A 14 6.65 3.57 1.61
C LEU A 14 6.85 5.07 1.82
N GLU A 15 7.88 5.62 1.21
CA GLU A 15 8.13 7.05 1.12
C GLU A 15 7.66 7.62 -0.22
N THR A 16 7.72 8.94 -0.36
CA THR A 16 7.33 9.61 -1.60
C THR A 16 8.23 9.18 -2.75
N GLY A 17 7.64 8.57 -3.76
CA GLY A 17 8.34 8.03 -4.94
C GLY A 17 8.50 6.51 -4.93
N ASP A 18 8.28 5.86 -3.79
CA ASP A 18 8.28 4.42 -3.70
C ASP A 18 7.04 3.82 -4.37
N SER A 19 7.17 2.57 -4.80
CA SER A 19 6.07 1.79 -5.36
C SER A 19 6.09 0.38 -4.81
N LEU A 20 4.90 -0.17 -4.56
CA LEU A 20 4.71 -1.54 -4.10
C LEU A 20 3.73 -2.23 -5.03
N THR A 21 4.12 -3.39 -5.54
CA THR A 21 3.29 -4.24 -6.40
C THR A 21 3.21 -5.63 -5.80
N PHE A 22 2.00 -6.18 -5.70
CA PHE A 22 1.75 -7.54 -5.26
C PHE A 22 0.70 -8.18 -6.17
N VAL A 23 0.77 -9.50 -6.33
CA VAL A 23 -0.09 -10.27 -7.26
C VAL A 23 -0.69 -11.43 -6.50
N GLY A 24 -2.01 -11.59 -6.61
CA GLY A 24 -2.74 -12.64 -5.94
C GLY A 24 -3.76 -12.09 -4.97
N LEU A 25 -4.39 -12.99 -4.22
CA LEU A 25 -5.40 -12.65 -3.22
C LEU A 25 -4.70 -12.36 -1.89
N HIS A 26 -4.24 -11.11 -1.72
CA HIS A 26 -3.64 -10.63 -0.48
C HIS A 26 -4.60 -9.71 0.26
N ARG A 27 -4.72 -9.91 1.58
CA ARG A 27 -5.35 -8.89 2.43
C ARG A 27 -4.35 -7.76 2.57
N HIS A 28 -4.80 -6.55 2.25
CA HIS A 28 -3.97 -5.36 2.37
C HIS A 28 -4.68 -4.26 3.15
N GLU A 29 -3.91 -3.53 3.96
CA GLU A 29 -4.35 -2.35 4.70
C GLU A 29 -3.34 -1.23 4.49
N MET A 30 -3.82 0.01 4.44
CA MET A 30 -2.97 1.20 4.33
C MET A 30 -3.20 2.09 5.55
N LYS A 31 -2.12 2.48 6.23
CA LYS A 31 -2.13 3.31 7.43
C LYS A 31 -1.21 4.50 7.24
N ASN A 32 -1.72 5.69 7.48
CA ASN A 32 -0.90 6.87 7.65
C ASN A 32 -0.61 7.05 9.14
N LEU A 33 0.66 6.87 9.53
CA LEU A 33 1.11 6.99 10.93
C LEU A 33 1.80 8.32 11.21
N THR A 34 1.63 9.32 10.33
CA THR A 34 2.18 10.66 10.50
C THR A 34 1.07 11.69 10.66
N ASP A 35 1.43 12.88 11.14
CA ASP A 35 0.51 14.02 11.27
C ASP A 35 0.29 14.76 9.94
N GLU A 36 0.98 14.33 8.87
CA GLU A 36 0.92 14.94 7.55
C GLU A 36 -0.09 14.21 6.65
N GLN A 37 -0.77 14.94 5.77
CA GLN A 37 -1.57 14.31 4.72
C GLN A 37 -0.66 13.51 3.77
N VAL A 38 -1.14 12.32 3.36
CA VAL A 38 -0.47 11.47 2.38
C VAL A 38 -1.40 11.25 1.20
N ASP A 39 -0.90 11.53 0.00
CA ASP A 39 -1.58 11.20 -1.25
C ASP A 39 -0.93 9.95 -1.86
N ALA A 40 -1.75 9.00 -2.32
CA ALA A 40 -1.30 7.75 -2.92
C ALA A 40 -2.09 7.42 -4.18
N LEU A 41 -1.42 6.90 -5.20
CA LEU A 41 -2.06 6.36 -6.41
C LEU A 41 -2.22 4.85 -6.26
N ILE A 42 -3.45 4.38 -6.34
CA ILE A 42 -3.77 2.95 -6.25
C ILE A 42 -4.25 2.49 -7.62
N VAL A 43 -3.59 1.44 -8.15
CA VAL A 43 -3.98 0.78 -9.41
C VAL A 43 -4.32 -0.66 -9.10
N MET A 44 -5.57 -1.04 -9.35
CA MET A 44 -6.05 -2.42 -9.19
C MET A 44 -6.26 -3.04 -10.56
N THR A 45 -5.68 -4.21 -10.80
CA THR A 45 -5.97 -5.03 -11.98
C THR A 45 -7.14 -5.96 -11.68
N PRO A 46 -8.00 -6.27 -12.68
CA PRO A 46 -9.11 -7.21 -12.48
C PRO A 46 -8.59 -8.58 -12.05
N ALA A 47 -9.32 -9.27 -11.18
CA ALA A 47 -9.03 -10.67 -10.89
C ALA A 47 -9.11 -11.49 -12.19
N PRO A 48 -8.18 -12.45 -12.43
CA PRO A 48 -8.28 -13.35 -13.56
C PRO A 48 -9.61 -14.12 -13.48
N MET A 49 -10.33 -14.15 -14.60
CA MET A 49 -11.63 -14.84 -14.75
C MET A 49 -11.46 -16.37 -14.75
#